data_AF-A0A4U8UD41-F1
#
_entry.id   AF-A0A4U8UD41-F1
#
_cell.length_a   1.000
_cell.length_b   1.000
_cell.length_c   1.000
_cell.angle_alpha   90.00
_cell.angle_beta   90.00
_cell.angle_gamma   90.00
#
_symmetry.space_group_name_H-M   'P 1'
#
loop_
_entity.id
_entity.type
_entity.pdbx_description
1 polymer ?
#
loop_
_entity_poly.entity_id
_entity_poly.type
_entity_poly.pdbx_seq_one_letter_code
_entity_poly.pdbx_strand_id
1 'polypeptide(L)' 'MGFKKLSSPKKENDFVDSARGETSDTKNAKRSKKLVINFTEEEYKILNQEANLMGLGLNSYVRFRVFKKD' A
#
# COMPACT_ATOMS: atom_id res chain seq x y z
N MET A 1 35.13 -16.04 22.46
CA MET A 1 33.77 -15.75 21.96
C MET A 1 33.17 -14.69 22.88
N GLY A 2 33.19 -13.42 22.46
CA GLY A 2 32.73 -12.29 23.29
C GLY A 2 31.23 -12.02 23.11
N PHE A 3 30.49 -12.00 24.21
CA PHE A 3 29.08 -11.60 24.24
C PHE A 3 28.92 -10.14 23.78
N LYS A 4 28.15 -9.90 22.70
CA LYS A 4 27.73 -8.54 22.31
C LYS A 4 26.61 -8.08 23.25
N LYS A 5 26.90 -7.11 24.12
CA LYS A 5 25.87 -6.38 24.87
C LYS A 5 25.04 -5.52 23.90
N LEU A 6 23.78 -5.91 23.69
CA LEU A 6 22.79 -5.15 22.94
C LEU A 6 22.25 -4.01 23.80
N SER A 7 23.02 -2.93 23.94
CA SER A 7 22.47 -1.68 24.49
C SER A 7 21.82 -0.88 23.35
N SER A 8 20.53 -1.13 23.12
CA SER A 8 19.67 -0.22 22.35
C SER A 8 18.30 -0.16 23.04
N PRO A 9 17.93 0.94 23.71
CA PRO A 9 16.71 1.05 24.51
C PRO A 9 15.43 1.18 23.65
N LYS A 10 15.53 1.05 22.32
CA LYS A 10 14.40 1.25 21.40
C LYS A 10 13.44 0.07 21.30
N LYS A 11 13.84 -1.16 21.72
CA LYS A 11 13.04 -2.38 21.53
C LYS A 11 12.10 -2.73 22.68
N GLU A 12 12.31 -2.18 23.88
CA GLU A 12 11.49 -2.54 25.04
C GLU A 12 10.09 -1.91 24.97
N ASN A 13 10.01 -0.63 24.57
CA ASN A 13 8.72 0.03 24.35
C ASN A 13 7.92 -0.67 23.25
N ASP A 14 8.55 -1.01 22.12
CA ASP A 14 7.90 -1.77 21.03
C ASP A 14 7.37 -3.14 21.50
N PHE A 15 8.04 -3.81 22.45
CA PHE A 15 7.59 -5.08 23.01
C PHE A 15 6.39 -4.90 23.95
N VAL A 16 6.43 -3.90 24.82
CA VAL A 16 5.33 -3.58 25.75
C VAL A 16 4.10 -3.08 25.00
N ASP A 17 4.27 -2.24 23.98
CA ASP A 17 3.20 -1.69 23.15
C ASP A 17 2.53 -2.79 22.31
N SER A 18 3.32 -3.75 21.81
CA SER A 18 2.80 -4.96 21.14
C SER A 18 2.02 -5.87 22.08
N ALA A 19 2.42 -5.98 23.36
CA ALA A 19 1.75 -6.79 24.36
C ALA A 19 0.47 -6.13 24.93
N ARG A 20 0.43 -4.79 24.96
CA ARG A 20 -0.74 -4.00 25.36
C ARG A 20 -1.78 -3.83 24.26
N GLY A 21 -1.46 -4.23 23.02
CA GLY A 21 -2.36 -4.17 21.88
C GLY A 21 -2.54 -2.77 21.29
N GLU A 22 -1.79 -1.78 21.77
CA GLU A 22 -1.75 -0.42 21.25
C GLU A 22 -0.79 -0.36 20.05
N THR A 23 -1.14 -1.08 18.98
CA THR A 23 -0.51 -0.85 17.68
C THR A 23 -0.93 0.54 17.22
N SER A 24 0.03 1.45 17.05
CA SER A 24 -0.17 2.78 16.48
C SER A 24 -1.26 2.81 15.40
N ASP A 25 -2.19 3.75 15.50
CA ASP A 25 -3.37 3.91 14.62
C ASP A 25 -3.06 4.15 13.14
N THR A 26 -1.80 4.06 12.73
CA THR A 26 -1.41 3.96 11.32
C THR A 26 -1.47 2.51 10.83
N LYS A 27 -2.56 1.81 11.16
CA LYS A 27 -2.98 0.65 10.36
C LYS A 27 -3.14 1.19 8.94
N ASN A 28 -2.29 0.76 8.01
CA ASN A 28 -2.46 0.98 6.57
C ASN A 28 -3.90 0.63 6.23
N ALA A 29 -4.79 1.62 6.20
CA ALA A 29 -6.21 1.38 6.07
C ALA A 29 -6.40 0.77 4.68
N LYS A 30 -6.63 -0.54 4.63
CA LYS A 30 -7.00 -1.23 3.40
C LYS A 30 -8.16 -0.41 2.83
N ARG A 31 -7.98 0.07 1.60
CA ARG A 31 -8.89 1.02 0.96
C ARG A 31 -10.33 0.51 1.12
N SER A 32 -11.10 1.19 1.97
CA SER A 32 -12.44 0.76 2.36
C SER A 32 -13.53 1.22 1.38
N LYS A 33 -13.21 2.22 0.56
CA LYS A 33 -14.13 2.80 -0.42
C LYS A 33 -13.94 2.14 -1.79
N LYS A 34 -15.05 1.68 -2.37
CA LYS A 34 -15.10 1.16 -3.74
C LYS A 34 -15.35 2.32 -4.71
N LEU A 35 -14.61 2.34 -5.82
CA LEU A 35 -14.80 3.27 -6.91
C LEU A 35 -15.21 2.46 -8.14
N VAL A 36 -16.34 2.81 -8.74
CA VAL A 36 -16.89 2.14 -9.92
C VAL A 36 -16.86 3.15 -11.06
N ILE A 37 -16.23 2.76 -12.17
CA ILE A 37 -16.19 3.53 -13.42
C ILE A 37 -16.65 2.60 -14.52
N ASN A 38 -17.57 3.08 -15.34
CA ASN A 38 -18.01 2.35 -16.53
C ASN A 38 -17.19 2.83 -17.72
N PHE A 39 -16.74 1.88 -18.52
CA PHE A 39 -16.04 2.14 -19.77
C PHE A 39 -16.80 1.47 -20.90
N THR A 40 -16.71 2.05 -22.09
CA THR A 40 -17.04 1.36 -23.33
C THR A 40 -16.01 0.26 -23.63
N GLU A 41 -16.32 -0.66 -24.52
CA GLU A 41 -15.40 -1.76 -24.85
C GLU A 41 -14.08 -1.26 -25.44
N GLU A 42 -14.12 -0.18 -26.23
CA GLU A 42 -12.95 0.41 -26.87
C GLU A 42 -12.02 1.05 -25.84
N GLU A 43 -12.58 1.87 -24.94
CA GLU A 43 -11.85 2.49 -23.84
C GLU A 43 -11.20 1.44 -22.92
N TYR A 44 -11.93 0.36 -22.63
CA TYR A 44 -11.40 -0.72 -21.80
C TYR A 44 -10.19 -1.41 -22.45
N LYS A 45 -10.24 -1.67 -23.77
CA LYS A 45 -9.12 -2.27 -24.51
C LYS A 45 -7.88 -1.38 -24.47
N ILE A 46 -8.05 -0.08 -24.72
CA ILE A 46 -6.96 0.90 -24.69
C ILE A 46 -6.32 0.94 -23.30
N LEU A 47 -7.13 1.08 -22.25
CA LEU A 47 -6.64 1.11 -20.86
C LEU A 47 -5.92 -0.18 -20.47
N ASN A 48 -6.42 -1.33 -20.91
CA ASN A 48 -5.79 -2.61 -20.61
C ASN A 48 -4.44 -2.76 -21.32
N GLN A 49 -4.33 -2.31 -22.57
CA GLN A 49 -3.06 -2.28 -23.30
C GLN A 49 -2.05 -1.36 -22.62
N GLU A 50 -2.43 -0.13 -22.28
CA GLU A 50 -1.54 0.82 -21.59
C GLU A 50 -1.10 0.29 -20.21
N ALA A 51 -2.01 -0.30 -19.45
CA ALA A 51 -1.70 -0.89 -18.16
C ALA A 51 -0.67 -2.03 -18.30
N ASN A 52 -0.84 -2.90 -19.30
CA ASN A 52 0.09 -3.99 -19.58
C ASN A 52 1.47 -3.48 -20.02
N LEU A 53 1.53 -2.43 -20.84
CA LEU A 53 2.80 -1.80 -21.24
C LEU A 53 3.59 -1.24 -20.05
N MET A 54 2.89 -0.76 -19.02
CA MET A 54 3.52 -0.29 -17.77
C MET A 54 3.74 -1.40 -16.73
N GLY A 55 3.37 -2.65 -17.02
CA GLY A 55 3.44 -3.75 -16.06
C GLY A 55 2.50 -3.59 -14.85
N LEU A 56 1.43 -2.80 -15.00
CA LEU A 56 0.46 -2.52 -13.95
C LEU A 56 -0.85 -3.27 -14.21
N GLY A 57 -1.50 -3.73 -13.14
CA GLY A 57 -2.90 -4.16 -13.24
C GLY A 57 -3.83 -2.98 -13.53
N LEU A 58 -4.89 -3.20 -14.31
CA LEU A 58 -5.81 -2.15 -14.79
C LEU A 58 -6.34 -1.24 -13.66
N ASN A 59 -6.73 -1.80 -12.51
CA ASN A 59 -7.17 -1.03 -11.34
C ASN A 59 -6.07 -0.13 -10.76
N SER A 60 -4.82 -0.59 -10.76
CA SER A 60 -3.68 0.20 -10.29
C SER A 60 -3.35 1.29 -11.30
N TYR A 61 -3.42 0.98 -12.60
CA TYR A 61 -3.20 1.92 -13.68
C TYR A 61 -4.21 3.06 -13.68
N VAL A 62 -5.50 2.76 -13.61
CA VAL A 62 -6.58 3.77 -13.55
C VAL A 62 -6.38 4.70 -12.36
N ARG A 63 -6.02 4.17 -11.18
CA ARG A 63 -5.77 4.99 -9.99
C ARG A 63 -4.52 5.84 -10.15
N PHE A 64 -3.45 5.27 -10.69
CA PHE A 64 -2.24 6.02 -10.98
C PHE A 64 -2.57 7.19 -11.91
N ARG A 65 -3.35 6.97 -12.97
CA ARG A 65 -3.75 8.03 -13.90
C ARG A 65 -4.62 9.11 -13.25
N VAL A 66 -5.60 8.73 -12.44
CA VAL A 66 -6.53 9.65 -11.76
C VAL A 66 -5.84 10.50 -10.70
N PHE A 67 -4.89 9.94 -9.96
CA PHE A 67 -4.23 10.60 -8.85
C PHE A 67 -2.81 11.11 -9.18
N LYS A 68 -2.31 10.88 -10.40
CA LYS A 68 -1.11 11.56 -10.87
C LYS A 68 -1.45 13.04 -10.99
N LYS A 69 -0.93 13.84 -10.07
CA LYS A 69 -0.82 15.29 -10.24
C LYS A 69 0.40 15.53 -11.12
N ASP A 70 0.22 16.32 -12.18
CA ASP A 70 1.35 16.97 -12.85
C ASP A 70 2.08 17.91 -11.88
#